data_AF-A0A7S9GRY5-F1
#
_entry.id   AF-A0A7S9GRY5-F1
#
_cell.length_a   1.000
_cell.length_b   1.000
_cell.length_c   1.000
_cell.angle_alpha   90.00
_cell.angle_beta   90.00
_cell.angle_gamma   90.00
#
_symmetry.space_group_name_H-M   'P 1'
#
loop_
_entity.id
_entity.type
_entity.pdbx_description
1 polymer ?
#
loop_
_entity_poly.entity_id
_entity_poly.type
_entity_poly.pdbx_seq_one_letter_code
_entity_poly.pdbx_strand_id
1 'polypeptide(L)'
;MGSKSRERIYGGAVRATAERAAEARKAADRLACEAWTARMLAFQGPAQPSPALGDAINAGYRCLEVKCSGCDTHQTVALDIVRRPKSTPIHELERYMRCRLCSEQRGYPFRRSHLIALRTTKISANDPRSTWWPGER
;
A
#
# COMPACT_ATOMS: atom_id res chain seq x y z
N MET A 1 37.63 41.24 3.68
CA MET A 1 36.78 40.38 4.53
C MET A 1 35.77 39.66 3.63
N GLY A 2 35.98 38.37 3.34
CA GLY A 2 35.05 37.60 2.49
C GLY A 2 33.76 37.29 3.25
N SER A 3 32.62 37.67 2.68
CA SER A 3 31.31 37.36 3.24
C SER A 3 31.16 35.83 3.40
N LYS A 4 30.68 35.38 4.57
CA LYS A 4 30.42 33.95 4.77
C LYS A 4 29.30 33.54 3.79
N SER A 5 29.55 32.53 2.95
CA SER A 5 28.53 32.00 2.03
C SER A 5 27.25 31.61 2.79
N ARG A 6 26.07 31.89 2.19
CA ARG A 6 24.76 31.54 2.75
C ARG A 6 24.65 30.06 3.11
N GLU A 7 25.27 29.18 2.30
CA GLU A 7 25.34 27.74 2.55
C GLU A 7 26.00 27.42 3.89
N ARG A 8 27.09 28.13 4.23
CA ARG A 8 27.80 27.92 5.51
C ARG A 8 26.99 28.40 6.72
N ILE A 9 26.14 29.42 6.54
CA ILE A 9 25.32 29.98 7.62
C ILE A 9 24.05 29.16 7.83
N TYR A 10 23.36 28.79 6.75
CA TYR A 10 22.00 28.24 6.82
C TYR A 10 21.91 26.76 6.42
N GLY A 11 22.91 26.18 5.75
CA GLY A 11 22.82 24.83 5.18
C GLY A 11 22.51 23.75 6.22
N GLY A 12 23.06 23.86 7.43
CA GLY A 12 22.74 22.94 8.53
C GLY A 12 21.26 23.01 8.95
N ALA A 13 20.71 24.21 9.11
CA ALA A 13 19.32 24.41 9.50
C ALA A 13 18.36 23.95 8.39
N VAL A 14 18.68 24.22 7.12
CA VAL A 14 17.87 23.78 5.96
C VAL A 14 17.82 22.25 5.86
N ARG A 15 18.95 21.55 6.04
CA ARG A 15 18.97 20.07 6.05
C ARG A 15 18.13 19.51 7.21
N ALA A 16 18.31 20.05 8.41
CA ALA A 16 17.59 19.57 9.59
C ALA A 16 16.07 19.77 9.46
N THR A 17 15.61 20.90 8.90
CA THR A 17 14.17 21.11 8.68
C THR A 17 13.61 20.20 7.57
N ALA A 18 14.37 19.98 6.50
CA ALA A 18 14.00 19.06 5.43
C ALA A 18 13.90 17.60 5.92
N GLU A 19 14.86 17.14 6.74
CA GLU A 19 14.85 15.80 7.35
C GLU A 19 13.62 15.59 8.23
N ARG A 20 13.31 16.54 9.12
CA ARG A 20 12.12 16.50 9.97
C ARG A 20 10.82 16.46 9.16
N ALA A 21 10.75 17.22 8.06
CA ALA A 21 9.60 17.20 7.16
C ALA A 21 9.43 15.84 6.48
N ALA A 22 10.53 15.22 6.03
CA ALA A 22 10.52 13.90 5.41
C ALA A 22 10.08 12.80 6.39
N GLU A 23 10.56 12.85 7.64
CA GLU A 23 10.15 11.92 8.70
C GLU A 23 8.67 12.07 9.03
N ALA A 24 8.19 13.30 9.19
CA ALA A 24 6.77 13.58 9.46
C ALA A 24 5.88 13.07 8.32
N ARG A 25 6.30 13.25 7.06
CA ARG A 25 5.57 12.71 5.91
C ARG A 25 5.51 11.19 5.93
N LYS A 26 6.64 10.51 6.18
CA LYS A 26 6.69 9.04 6.27
C LYS A 26 5.81 8.49 7.39
N ALA A 27 5.75 9.19 8.53
CA ALA A 27 4.85 8.83 9.63
C ALA A 27 3.38 8.99 9.24
N ALA A 28 3.02 10.09 8.57
CA ALA A 28 1.67 10.31 8.07
C ALA A 28 1.25 9.24 7.04
N ASP A 29 2.13 8.90 6.10
CA ASP A 29 1.88 7.86 5.09
C ASP A 29 1.63 6.49 5.75
N ARG A 30 2.39 6.16 6.81
CA ARG A 30 2.19 4.93 7.59
C ARG A 30 0.82 4.90 8.25
N LEU A 31 0.45 5.95 8.97
CA LEU A 31 -0.84 6.06 9.64
C LEU A 31 -2.01 5.97 8.64
N ALA A 32 -1.86 6.54 7.46
CA ALA A 32 -2.86 6.41 6.39
C ALA A 32 -3.03 4.95 5.92
N CYS A 33 -1.94 4.21 5.79
CA CYS A 33 -1.97 2.79 5.43
C CYS A 33 -2.58 1.91 6.52
N GLU A 34 -2.24 2.17 7.79
CA GLU A 34 -2.80 1.49 8.96
C GLU A 34 -4.31 1.72 9.07
N ALA A 35 -4.75 2.99 8.99
CA ALA A 35 -6.16 3.35 9.05
C ALA A 35 -6.96 2.72 7.90
N TRP A 36 -6.41 2.74 6.68
CA TRP A 36 -7.03 2.09 5.53
C TRP A 36 -7.15 0.57 5.73
N THR A 37 -6.08 -0.09 6.16
CA THR A 37 -6.06 -1.53 6.39
C THR A 37 -7.03 -1.93 7.51
N ALA A 38 -7.06 -1.19 8.61
CA ALA A 38 -8.00 -1.41 9.70
C ALA A 38 -9.46 -1.33 9.22
N ARG A 39 -9.78 -0.31 8.41
CA ARG A 39 -11.12 -0.16 7.82
C ARG A 39 -11.48 -1.34 6.91
N MET A 40 -10.56 -1.75 6.05
CA MET A 40 -10.80 -2.88 5.14
C MET A 40 -11.00 -4.21 5.89
N LEU A 41 -10.23 -4.45 6.95
CA LEU A 41 -10.34 -5.68 7.75
C LEU A 41 -11.57 -5.70 8.66
N ALA A 42 -12.00 -4.55 9.18
CA ALA A 42 -13.16 -4.46 10.05
C ALA A 42 -14.49 -4.50 9.27
N PHE A 43 -14.56 -3.81 8.14
CA PHE A 43 -15.83 -3.52 7.46
C PHE A 43 -15.88 -3.97 5.99
N GLN A 44 -14.82 -4.59 5.47
CA GLN A 44 -14.69 -4.97 4.05
C GLN A 44 -14.82 -3.79 3.09
N GLY A 45 -14.57 -2.57 3.57
CA GLY A 45 -14.72 -1.34 2.81
C GLY A 45 -15.30 -0.19 3.66
N PRO A 46 -15.61 0.96 3.04
CA PRO A 46 -15.33 1.29 1.65
C PRO A 46 -13.82 1.39 1.37
N ALA A 47 -13.40 1.01 0.16
CA ALA A 47 -11.99 1.12 -0.25
C ALA A 47 -11.51 2.58 -0.35
N GLN A 48 -12.43 3.54 -0.46
CA GLN A 48 -12.13 4.97 -0.52
C GLN A 48 -12.29 5.66 0.84
N PRO A 49 -11.46 6.67 1.15
CA PRO A 49 -10.22 7.04 0.45
C PRO A 49 -9.08 6.07 0.77
N SER A 50 -8.23 5.75 -0.21
CA SER A 50 -7.02 4.92 0.00
C SER A 50 -5.75 5.78 -0.11
N PRO A 51 -4.65 5.38 0.54
CA PRO A 51 -3.34 6.00 0.28
C PRO A 51 -2.93 5.84 -1.19
N ALA A 52 -2.05 6.71 -1.66
CA ALA A 52 -1.42 6.56 -2.97
C ALA A 52 -0.40 5.41 -2.95
N LEU A 53 -0.15 4.83 -4.12
CA LEU A 53 0.83 3.76 -4.31
C LEU A 53 2.22 4.15 -3.79
N GLY A 54 2.64 5.39 -4.01
CA GLY A 54 3.90 5.95 -3.56
C GLY A 54 3.98 6.13 -2.04
N ASP A 55 2.90 6.61 -1.43
CA ASP A 55 2.83 6.79 0.03
C ASP A 55 2.94 5.43 0.73
N ALA A 56 2.24 4.40 0.24
CA ALA A 56 2.35 3.04 0.76
C ALA A 56 3.78 2.49 0.67
N ILE A 57 4.43 2.67 -0.48
CA ILE A 57 5.83 2.26 -0.68
C ILE A 57 6.78 3.03 0.25
N ASN A 58 6.57 4.34 0.41
CA ASN A 58 7.36 5.21 1.31
C ASN A 58 7.22 4.79 2.78
N ALA A 59 6.00 4.42 3.18
CA ALA A 59 5.68 3.90 4.50
C ALA A 59 6.21 2.48 4.77
N GLY A 60 6.68 1.76 3.74
CA GLY A 60 7.22 0.40 3.86
C GLY A 60 6.20 -0.71 3.57
N TYR A 61 5.00 -0.38 3.12
CA TYR A 61 4.02 -1.36 2.64
C TYR A 61 4.37 -1.76 1.21
N ARG A 62 4.97 -2.95 1.05
CA ARG A 62 5.45 -3.46 -0.24
C ARG A 62 4.47 -4.40 -0.91
N CYS A 63 3.47 -4.89 -0.18
CA CYS A 63 2.53 -5.89 -0.68
C CYS A 63 1.09 -5.45 -0.47
N LEU A 64 0.24 -5.71 -1.48
CA LEU A 64 -1.21 -5.57 -1.41
C LEU A 64 -1.81 -6.96 -1.38
N GLU A 65 -2.50 -7.28 -0.30
CA GLU A 65 -3.28 -8.49 -0.18
C GLU A 65 -4.59 -8.35 -0.95
N VAL A 66 -4.88 -9.34 -1.78
CA VAL A 66 -6.11 -9.44 -2.55
C VAL A 66 -6.74 -10.81 -2.36
N LYS A 67 -8.08 -10.86 -2.43
CA LYS A 67 -8.87 -12.09 -2.33
C LYS A 67 -9.69 -12.29 -3.59
N CYS A 68 -9.59 -13.45 -4.22
CA CYS A 68 -10.44 -13.79 -5.36
C CYS A 68 -11.91 -13.92 -4.95
N SER A 69 -12.83 -13.31 -5.71
CA SER A 69 -14.28 -13.44 -5.46
C SER A 69 -14.89 -14.78 -5.90
N GLY A 70 -14.11 -15.62 -6.60
CA GLY A 70 -14.57 -16.92 -7.09
C GLY A 70 -14.05 -18.10 -6.28
N CYS A 71 -12.74 -18.18 -6.04
CA CYS A 71 -12.09 -19.31 -5.38
C CYS A 71 -11.58 -18.99 -3.96
N ASP A 72 -11.91 -17.81 -3.43
CA ASP A 72 -11.51 -17.33 -2.09
C ASP A 72 -10.01 -17.35 -1.78
N THR A 73 -9.16 -17.55 -2.80
CA THR A 73 -7.71 -17.58 -2.60
C THR A 73 -7.17 -16.18 -2.32
N HIS A 74 -6.35 -16.06 -1.28
CA HIS A 74 -5.60 -14.84 -0.96
C HIS A 74 -4.25 -14.84 -1.66
N GLN A 75 -3.88 -13.71 -2.23
CA GLN A 75 -2.59 -13.52 -2.91
C GLN A 75 -2.02 -12.15 -2.54
N THR A 76 -0.71 -12.00 -2.62
CA THR A 76 -0.05 -10.70 -2.46
C THR A 76 0.49 -10.21 -3.79
N VAL A 77 0.15 -8.96 -4.13
CA VAL A 77 0.71 -8.23 -5.26
C VAL A 77 1.79 -7.31 -4.75
N ALA A 78 3.01 -7.42 -5.29
CA ALA A 78 4.09 -6.50 -4.94
C ALA A 78 3.83 -5.12 -5.57
N LEU A 79 3.83 -4.07 -4.74
CA LEU A 79 3.46 -2.70 -5.15
C LEU A 79 4.54 -1.98 -5.95
N ASP A 80 5.79 -2.41 -5.81
CA ASP A 80 6.95 -1.89 -6.53
C ASP A 80 6.92 -2.23 -8.02
N ILE A 81 6.45 -3.42 -8.40
CA ILE A 81 6.32 -3.88 -9.80
C ILE A 81 5.08 -3.34 -10.52
N VAL A 82 4.13 -2.71 -9.79
CA VAL A 82 2.91 -2.17 -10.38
C VAL A 82 3.24 -1.00 -11.30
N ARG A 83 2.96 -1.17 -12.60
CA ARG A 83 3.19 -0.18 -13.67
C ARG A 83 2.09 0.89 -13.69
N ARG A 84 1.93 1.63 -12.60
CA ARG A 84 1.02 2.80 -12.47
C ARG A 84 1.76 3.97 -11.84
N PRO A 85 1.33 5.21 -12.07
CA PRO A 85 1.87 6.37 -11.37
C PRO A 85 1.90 6.17 -9.85
N LYS A 86 2.94 6.65 -9.18
CA LYS A 86 3.02 6.55 -7.71
C LYS A 86 1.98 7.42 -7.01
N SER A 87 1.37 8.38 -7.71
CA SER A 87 0.20 9.13 -7.25
C SER A 87 -1.12 8.36 -7.36
N THR A 88 -1.15 7.18 -8.02
CA THR A 88 -2.39 6.41 -8.17
C THR A 88 -2.89 5.90 -6.81
N PRO A 89 -4.13 6.22 -6.41
CA PRO A 89 -4.74 5.64 -5.22
C PRO A 89 -4.84 4.12 -5.31
N ILE A 90 -4.51 3.40 -4.25
CA ILE A 90 -4.54 1.93 -4.22
C ILE A 90 -5.90 1.34 -4.57
N HIS A 91 -7.01 1.96 -4.16
CA HIS A 91 -8.36 1.46 -4.47
C HIS A 91 -8.63 1.38 -5.97
N GLU A 92 -7.98 2.21 -6.79
CA GLU A 92 -8.13 2.16 -8.25
C GLU A 92 -7.54 0.89 -8.87
N LEU A 93 -6.63 0.21 -8.17
CA LEU A 93 -6.00 -1.00 -8.66
C LEU A 93 -6.99 -2.17 -8.74
N GLU A 94 -8.06 -2.15 -7.93
CA GLU A 94 -9.06 -3.24 -7.83
C GLU A 94 -9.64 -3.60 -9.21
N ARG A 95 -9.88 -2.62 -10.08
CA ARG A 95 -10.45 -2.85 -11.42
C ARG A 95 -9.57 -3.74 -12.31
N TYR A 96 -8.27 -3.75 -12.06
CA TYR A 96 -7.28 -4.55 -12.80
C TYR A 96 -6.93 -5.87 -12.13
N MET A 97 -7.33 -6.09 -10.87
CA MET A 97 -6.98 -7.30 -10.14
C MET A 97 -7.75 -8.50 -10.67
N ARG A 98 -7.01 -9.50 -11.13
CA ARG A 98 -7.54 -10.78 -11.62
C ARG A 98 -6.87 -11.91 -10.86
N CYS A 99 -7.64 -12.94 -10.55
CA CYS A 99 -7.09 -14.07 -9.82
C CYS A 99 -6.18 -14.87 -10.74
N ARG A 100 -4.91 -15.05 -10.33
CA ARG A 100 -3.93 -15.81 -11.09
C ARG A 100 -4.39 -17.25 -11.34
N LEU A 101 -4.77 -17.97 -10.28
CA LEU A 101 -5.17 -19.38 -10.38
C LEU A 101 -6.39 -19.59 -11.29
N CYS A 102 -7.41 -18.75 -11.11
CA CYS A 102 -8.60 -18.79 -11.95
C CYS A 102 -8.29 -18.43 -13.42
N SER A 103 -7.38 -17.49 -13.65
CA SER A 103 -7.00 -17.08 -15.01
C SER A 103 -6.16 -18.14 -15.71
N GLU A 104 -5.21 -18.75 -15.00
CA GLU A 104 -4.39 -19.87 -15.49
C GLU A 104 -5.27 -21.07 -15.86
N GLN A 105 -6.26 -21.42 -15.02
CA GLN A 105 -7.19 -22.51 -15.31
C GLN A 105 -8.07 -22.27 -16.54
N ARG A 106 -8.38 -21.00 -16.85
CA ARG A 106 -9.27 -20.64 -17.98
C ARG A 106 -8.53 -20.25 -19.25
N GLY A 107 -7.24 -19.92 -19.18
CA GLY A 107 -6.46 -19.43 -20.32
C GLY A 107 -6.72 -17.95 -20.68
N TYR A 108 -7.46 -17.21 -19.86
CA TYR A 108 -7.71 -15.77 -20.04
C TYR A 108 -7.95 -15.08 -18.69
N PRO A 109 -7.86 -13.73 -18.60
CA PRO A 109 -8.11 -13.02 -17.35
C PRO A 109 -9.51 -13.29 -16.76
N PHE A 110 -9.56 -14.06 -15.66
CA PHE A 110 -10.79 -14.59 -15.10
C PHE A 110 -10.92 -14.28 -13.61
N ARG A 111 -12.16 -13.96 -13.18
CA ARG A 111 -12.58 -13.53 -11.83
C ARG A 111 -11.85 -12.29 -11.30
N ARG A 112 -12.61 -11.38 -10.67
CA ARG A 112 -12.03 -10.20 -10.01
C ARG A 112 -11.50 -10.59 -8.63
N SER A 113 -10.51 -9.84 -8.14
CA SER A 113 -10.06 -9.94 -6.77
C SER A 113 -10.34 -8.64 -6.04
N HIS A 114 -10.80 -8.75 -4.80
CA HIS A 114 -11.05 -7.63 -3.91
C HIS A 114 -9.82 -7.30 -3.10
N LEU A 115 -9.64 -6.03 -2.77
CA LEU A 115 -8.54 -5.58 -1.93
C LEU A 115 -8.81 -5.93 -0.47
N ILE A 116 -7.80 -6.39 0.26
CA ILE A 116 -7.95 -6.84 1.66
C ILE A 116 -7.13 -5.99 2.62
N ALA A 117 -5.82 -5.87 2.39
CA ALA A 117 -4.92 -5.22 3.33
C ALA A 117 -3.64 -4.75 2.64
N LEU A 118 -3.04 -3.68 3.17
CA LEU A 118 -1.65 -3.36 2.88
C LEU A 118 -0.76 -4.12 3.85
N ARG A 119 0.29 -4.75 3.30
CA ARG A 119 1.25 -5.55 4.06
C ARG A 119 2.67 -5.07 3.82
N THR A 120 3.51 -5.19 4.83
CA THR A 120 4.96 -5.00 4.74
C THR A 120 5.64 -6.20 4.09
N THR A 121 5.09 -7.39 4.27
CA THR A 121 5.60 -8.68 3.77
C THR A 121 4.58 -9.43 2.93
N LYS A 122 5.08 -10.34 2.09
CA LYS A 122 4.24 -11.26 1.31
C LYS A 122 3.62 -12.33 2.21
N ILE A 123 2.45 -12.85 1.82
CA ILE A 123 1.85 -14.00 2.50
C ILE A 123 2.83 -15.17 2.44
N SER A 124 3.08 -15.77 3.60
CA SER A 124 3.93 -16.94 3.75
C SER A 124 3.49 -17.75 4.97
N ALA A 125 4.13 -18.89 5.23
CA ALA A 125 3.84 -19.68 6.43
C ALA A 125 4.08 -18.90 7.73
N ASN A 126 5.12 -18.04 7.74
CA ASN A 126 5.47 -17.21 8.91
C ASN A 126 4.70 -15.89 8.97
N ASP A 127 4.05 -15.50 7.86
CA ASP A 127 3.27 -14.27 7.76
C ASP A 127 1.94 -14.60 7.07
N PRO A 128 0.98 -15.21 7.80
CA PRO A 128 -0.25 -15.71 7.20
C PRO A 128 -1.12 -14.56 6.68
N ARG A 129 -2.06 -14.92 5.79
CA ARG A 129 -3.07 -13.99 5.26
C ARG A 129 -3.80 -13.25 6.38
N SER A 130 -4.20 -12.01 6.10
CA SER A 130 -4.99 -11.25 7.06
C SER A 130 -6.33 -11.92 7.29
N THR A 131 -6.76 -11.94 8.55
CA THR A 131 -8.09 -12.40 8.94
C THR A 131 -8.94 -11.16 9.12
N TRP A 132 -10.01 -11.00 8.32
CA TRP A 132 -11.00 -9.96 8.58
C TRP A 132 -11.86 -10.34 9.80
N TRP A 133 -12.61 -9.41 10.37
CA TRP A 133 -13.60 -9.75 11.39
C TRP A 133 -14.65 -10.69 10.77
N PRO A 134 -14.86 -11.91 11.31
CA PRO A 134 -15.80 -12.88 10.75
C PRO A 134 -17.28 -12.56 11.04
N GLY A 135 -17.61 -11.31 11.39
CA GLY A 135 -18.90 -10.87 11.94
C GLY A 135 -20.14 -11.44 11.26
N GLU A 136 -21.19 -11.63 12.07
CA GLU A 136 -22.45 -12.33 11.76
C GLU A 136 -22.98 -11.98 10.36
N ARG A 137 -23.04 -13.02 9.53
CA ARG A 137 -23.52 -12.98 8.15
C ARG A 137 -25.04 -12.88 8.10
#